data_AF-A0A1H5HB69-F1
#
_entry.id   AF-A0A1H5HB69-F1
#
_cell.length_a   1.000
_cell.length_b   1.000
_cell.length_c   1.000
_cell.angle_alpha   90.00
_cell.angle_beta   90.00
_cell.angle_gamma   90.00
#
_symmetry.space_group_name_H-M   'P 1'
#
loop_
_entity.id
_entity.type
_entity.pdbx_description
1 polymer ?
#
loop_
_entity_poly.entity_id
_entity_poly.type
_entity_poly.pdbx_seq_one_letter_code
_entity_poly.pdbx_strand_id
1 'polypeptide(L)'
;MHTRITCVFALTVPSSIPALADSCADHVQSTGVPMVTGMTHKTWMTFPSVNPGAALDKVSRAVLAEGFVGVNVDKKLGTVTTQQETSGSGRPQTLQVVVRKDGKGSRVDATFILPPGQLAPGVGDNLCRVVNAAGQ
;
A
#
# COMPACT_ATOMS: atom_id res chain seq x y z
N MET A 1 -70.55 19.04 -1.70
CA MET A 1 -69.33 19.76 -1.31
C MET A 1 -68.38 18.75 -0.69
N HIS A 2 -67.50 18.13 -1.48
CA HIS A 2 -66.56 17.08 -1.02
C HIS A 2 -65.15 17.46 -1.47
N THR A 3 -64.37 17.97 -0.52
CA THR A 3 -62.99 18.43 -0.68
C THR A 3 -62.06 17.23 -0.87
N ARG A 4 -61.36 17.16 -2.01
CA ARG A 4 -60.32 16.16 -2.25
C ARG A 4 -58.97 16.70 -1.74
N ILE A 5 -58.43 16.06 -0.71
CA ILE A 5 -57.08 16.30 -0.21
C ILE A 5 -56.13 15.42 -1.02
N THR A 6 -55.22 16.04 -1.76
CA THR A 6 -54.17 15.35 -2.53
C THR A 6 -52.86 15.47 -1.75
N CYS A 7 -52.37 14.35 -1.21
CA CYS A 7 -51.10 14.29 -0.49
C CYS A 7 -49.97 14.07 -1.51
N VAL A 8 -49.14 15.09 -1.73
CA VAL A 8 -47.93 14.97 -2.55
C VAL A 8 -46.81 14.43 -1.67
N PHE A 9 -46.46 13.16 -1.85
CA PHE A 9 -45.27 12.56 -1.27
C PHE A 9 -44.04 12.99 -2.08
N ALA A 10 -43.22 13.86 -1.52
CA ALA A 10 -41.90 14.19 -2.06
C ALA A 10 -40.92 13.03 -1.74
N LEU A 11 -40.57 12.23 -2.75
CA LEU A 11 -39.47 11.27 -2.67
C LEU A 11 -38.14 12.01 -2.72
N THR A 12 -37.49 12.19 -1.58
CA THR A 12 -36.07 12.59 -1.51
C THR A 12 -35.19 11.36 -1.72
N VAL A 13 -34.49 11.30 -2.84
CA VAL A 13 -33.49 10.25 -3.13
C VAL A 13 -32.21 10.57 -2.34
N PRO A 14 -31.77 9.73 -1.39
CA PRO A 14 -30.47 9.90 -0.76
C PRO A 14 -29.39 9.57 -1.80
N SER A 15 -28.63 10.57 -2.22
CA SER A 15 -27.43 10.40 -3.03
C SER A 15 -26.36 9.69 -2.19
N SER A 16 -26.21 8.39 -2.38
CA SER A 16 -25.10 7.62 -1.82
C SER A 16 -23.80 8.10 -2.48
N ILE A 17 -23.09 9.04 -1.86
CA ILE A 17 -21.73 9.39 -2.28
C ILE A 17 -20.90 8.14 -2.02
N PRO A 18 -20.27 7.50 -3.03
CA PRO A 18 -19.34 6.42 -2.75
C PRO A 18 -18.22 7.04 -1.91
N ALA A 19 -18.07 6.57 -0.68
CA ALA A 19 -16.85 6.81 0.07
C ALA A 19 -15.71 6.28 -0.80
N LEU A 20 -14.93 7.18 -1.39
CA LEU A 20 -13.74 6.83 -2.15
C LEU A 20 -12.87 5.99 -1.21
N ALA A 21 -12.68 4.71 -1.55
CA ALA A 21 -11.73 3.87 -0.83
C ALA A 21 -10.36 4.55 -0.93
N ASP A 22 -9.71 4.76 0.21
CA ASP A 22 -8.37 5.37 0.31
C ASP A 22 -7.45 4.70 -0.72
N SER A 23 -6.88 5.48 -1.63
CA SER A 23 -5.99 4.95 -2.66
C SER A 23 -4.58 4.83 -2.09
N CYS A 24 -3.78 3.88 -2.58
CA CYS A 24 -2.39 3.78 -2.12
C CYS A 24 -1.63 5.12 -2.22
N ALA A 25 -1.91 5.90 -3.27
CA ALA A 25 -1.24 7.17 -3.54
C ALA A 25 -1.46 8.19 -2.41
N ASP A 26 -2.63 8.16 -1.77
CA ASP A 26 -2.99 9.06 -0.66
C ASP A 26 -2.14 8.81 0.60
N HIS A 27 -1.47 7.66 0.67
CA HIS A 27 -0.62 7.26 1.79
C HIS A 27 0.87 7.25 1.47
N VAL A 28 1.26 7.62 0.25
CA VAL A 28 2.67 7.72 -0.12
C VAL A 28 3.32 8.90 0.61
N GLN A 29 4.38 8.62 1.35
CA GLN A 29 5.18 9.59 2.07
C GLN A 29 6.65 9.38 1.75
N SER A 30 7.37 10.49 1.54
CA SER A 30 8.81 10.49 1.32
C SER A 30 9.47 11.42 2.32
N THR A 31 10.53 10.94 2.97
CA THR A 31 11.28 11.70 3.98
C THR A 31 12.77 11.59 3.71
N GLY A 32 13.51 12.67 3.99
CA GLY A 32 14.94 12.80 3.72
C GLY A 32 15.22 13.97 2.78
N VAL A 33 16.49 14.34 2.69
CA VAL A 33 16.98 15.35 1.76
C VAL A 33 17.78 14.63 0.67
N PRO A 34 17.30 14.64 -0.58
CA PRO A 34 18.00 14.00 -1.70
C PRO A 34 19.47 14.40 -1.74
N MET A 35 20.35 13.43 -2.02
CA MET A 35 21.82 13.58 -2.06
C MET A 35 22.53 13.89 -0.73
N VAL A 36 21.84 14.41 0.27
CA VAL A 36 22.44 14.80 1.57
C VAL A 36 22.23 13.72 2.63
N THR A 37 21.00 13.22 2.76
CA THR A 37 20.65 12.13 3.68
C THR A 37 20.16 10.91 2.91
N GLY A 38 19.95 9.80 3.60
CA GLY A 38 19.16 8.71 3.05
C GLY A 38 17.71 9.16 2.82
N MET A 39 17.04 8.52 1.86
CA MET A 39 15.64 8.75 1.55
C MET A 39 14.83 7.55 2.01
N THR A 40 13.74 7.79 2.73
CA THR A 40 12.77 6.76 3.11
C THR A 40 11.45 7.06 2.43
N HIS A 41 10.97 6.11 1.64
CA HIS A 41 9.66 6.14 1.02
C HIS A 41 8.77 5.10 1.68
N LYS A 42 7.53 5.45 2.00
CA LYS A 42 6.59 4.53 2.61
C LYS A 42 5.18 4.75 2.10
N THR A 43 4.39 3.69 2.10
CA THR A 43 2.95 3.73 1.86
C THR A 43 2.27 2.59 2.59
N TRP A 44 0.95 2.62 2.68
CA TRP A 44 0.16 1.56 3.29
C TRP A 44 -1.23 1.49 2.67
N MET A 45 -1.89 0.35 2.82
CA MET A 45 -3.32 0.19 2.52
C MET A 45 -3.96 -0.82 3.44
N THR A 46 -5.26 -0.66 3.67
CA THR A 46 -6.10 -1.65 4.35
C THR A 46 -6.98 -2.39 3.35
N PHE A 47 -7.07 -3.71 3.52
CA PHE A 47 -7.88 -4.62 2.73
C PHE A 47 -8.89 -5.32 3.64
N PRO A 48 -10.13 -4.82 3.76
CA PRO A 48 -11.09 -5.25 4.80
C PRO A 48 -11.49 -6.74 4.77
N SER A 49 -11.32 -7.39 3.62
CA SER A 49 -11.76 -8.77 3.38
C SER A 49 -10.64 -9.71 2.93
N VAL A 50 -9.38 -9.26 2.97
CA VAL A 50 -8.24 -10.10 2.60
C VAL A 50 -7.60 -10.68 3.85
N ASN A 51 -7.42 -12.00 3.88
CA ASN A 51 -6.73 -12.67 4.98
C ASN A 51 -5.23 -12.27 5.01
N PRO A 52 -4.63 -11.97 6.18
CA PRO A 52 -3.22 -11.57 6.28
C PRO A 52 -2.22 -12.56 5.66
N GLY A 53 -2.42 -13.88 5.80
CA GLY A 53 -1.55 -14.87 5.18
C GLY A 53 -1.64 -14.85 3.66
N ALA A 54 -2.86 -14.74 3.12
CA ALA A 54 -3.08 -14.61 1.68
C ALA A 54 -2.51 -13.28 1.14
N ALA A 55 -2.68 -12.18 1.85
CA ALA A 55 -2.05 -10.90 1.52
C ALA A 55 -0.52 -11.04 1.49
N LEU A 56 0.08 -11.67 2.51
CA LEU A 56 1.53 -11.90 2.58
C LEU A 56 2.05 -12.70 1.38
N ASP A 57 1.39 -13.80 1.02
CA ASP A 57 1.79 -14.62 -0.12
C ASP A 57 1.69 -13.82 -1.44
N LYS A 58 0.65 -13.00 -1.61
CA LYS A 58 0.47 -12.15 -2.80
C LYS A 58 1.53 -11.05 -2.90
N VAL A 59 1.77 -10.30 -1.82
CA VAL A 59 2.79 -9.24 -1.84
C VAL A 59 4.19 -9.81 -1.98
N SER A 60 4.48 -10.99 -1.42
CA SER A 60 5.77 -11.67 -1.62
C SER A 60 6.04 -11.97 -3.09
N ARG A 61 5.02 -12.43 -3.83
CA ARG A 61 5.12 -12.64 -5.28
C ARG A 61 5.31 -11.33 -6.04
N ALA A 62 4.60 -10.27 -5.64
CA ALA A 62 4.76 -8.95 -6.26
C ALA A 62 6.18 -8.40 -6.05
N VAL A 63 6.75 -8.53 -4.84
CA VAL A 63 8.14 -8.14 -4.57
C VAL A 63 9.12 -8.90 -5.46
N LEU A 64 8.93 -10.20 -5.65
CA LEU A 64 9.77 -10.98 -6.58
C LEU A 64 9.59 -10.52 -8.04
N ALA A 65 8.36 -10.17 -8.45
CA ALA A 65 8.06 -9.69 -9.80
C ALA A 65 8.65 -8.31 -10.11
N GLU A 66 8.85 -7.46 -9.09
CA GLU A 66 9.57 -6.18 -9.23
C GLU A 66 11.09 -6.38 -9.41
N GLY A 67 11.59 -7.63 -9.35
CA GLY A 67 13.00 -7.96 -9.59
C GLY A 67 13.89 -7.94 -8.35
N PHE A 68 13.30 -7.90 -7.15
CA PHE A 68 14.08 -8.04 -5.92
C PHE A 68 14.62 -9.46 -5.77
N VAL A 69 15.89 -9.56 -5.41
CA VAL A 69 16.57 -10.81 -5.09
C VAL A 69 16.81 -10.92 -3.58
N GLY A 70 17.15 -12.12 -3.08
CA GLY A 70 17.43 -12.32 -1.66
C GLY A 70 16.24 -12.02 -0.74
N VAL A 71 15.02 -12.25 -1.24
CA VAL A 71 13.78 -11.99 -0.50
C VAL A 71 13.65 -12.99 0.65
N ASN A 72 13.54 -12.45 1.87
CA ASN A 72 13.23 -13.21 3.08
C ASN A 72 11.76 -12.98 3.46
N VAL A 73 10.99 -14.08 3.52
CA VAL A 73 9.58 -14.04 3.93
C VAL A 73 9.45 -14.70 5.30
N ASP A 74 9.17 -13.91 6.33
CA ASP A 74 8.87 -14.42 7.66
C ASP A 74 7.35 -14.49 7.85
N LYS A 75 6.80 -15.70 7.70
CA LYS A 75 5.36 -15.95 7.85
C LYS A 75 4.85 -15.77 9.29
N LYS A 76 5.72 -15.89 10.30
CA LYS A 76 5.35 -15.72 11.70
C LYS A 76 5.21 -14.23 12.04
N LEU A 77 6.10 -13.40 11.50
CA LEU A 77 6.08 -11.95 11.70
C LEU A 77 5.22 -11.21 10.67
N GLY A 78 4.81 -11.88 9.60
CA GLY A 78 4.04 -11.27 8.51
C GLY A 78 4.87 -10.31 7.69
N THR A 79 6.17 -10.59 7.50
CA THR A 79 7.09 -9.64 6.88
C THR A 79 7.75 -10.21 5.63
N VAL A 80 8.01 -9.31 4.68
CA VAL A 80 8.87 -9.54 3.52
C VAL A 80 9.99 -8.52 3.60
N THR A 81 11.24 -8.98 3.64
CA THR A 81 12.41 -8.11 3.63
C THR A 81 13.35 -8.48 2.51
N THR A 82 13.97 -7.47 1.91
CA THR A 82 15.04 -7.65 0.93
C THR A 82 16.01 -6.49 1.03
N GLN A 83 17.29 -6.81 0.83
CA GLN A 83 18.36 -5.85 0.68
C GLN A 83 18.98 -6.10 -0.69
N GLN A 84 18.98 -5.09 -1.53
CA GLN A 84 19.49 -5.19 -2.89
C GLN A 84 20.45 -4.04 -3.14
N GLU A 85 21.52 -4.28 -3.89
CA GLU A 85 22.36 -3.21 -4.41
C GLU A 85 22.07 -3.08 -5.91
N THR A 86 21.35 -2.03 -6.29
CA THR A 86 20.98 -1.75 -7.69
C THR A 86 21.69 -0.54 -8.27
N SER A 87 22.44 0.20 -7.45
CA SER A 87 22.99 1.51 -7.81
C SER A 87 24.46 1.45 -8.25
N GLY A 88 25.13 0.32 -8.06
CA GLY A 88 26.57 0.17 -8.25
C GLY A 88 27.40 0.86 -7.16
N SER A 89 26.78 1.35 -6.09
CA SER A 89 27.46 2.15 -5.05
C SER A 89 28.03 1.31 -3.90
N GLY A 90 27.81 -0.01 -3.93
CA GLY A 90 28.17 -0.92 -2.83
C GLY A 90 27.32 -0.75 -1.56
N ARG A 91 26.27 0.09 -1.59
CA ARG A 91 25.38 0.36 -0.47
C ARG A 91 23.97 -0.15 -0.80
N PRO A 92 23.51 -1.24 -0.18
CA PRO A 92 22.23 -1.81 -0.52
C PRO A 92 21.06 -0.92 -0.10
N GLN A 93 20.04 -0.88 -0.94
CA GLN A 93 18.71 -0.38 -0.63
C GLN A 93 17.93 -1.46 0.13
N THR A 94 17.07 -1.04 1.04
CA THR A 94 16.25 -1.96 1.86
C THR A 94 14.79 -1.78 1.52
N LEU A 95 14.12 -2.87 1.14
CA LEU A 95 12.65 -2.94 1.10
C LEU A 95 12.16 -3.80 2.25
N GLN A 96 11.15 -3.29 2.96
CA GLN A 96 10.41 -4.01 3.98
C GLN A 96 8.91 -3.84 3.73
N VAL A 97 8.20 -4.97 3.66
CA VAL A 97 6.74 -5.02 3.63
C VAL A 97 6.27 -5.75 4.87
N VAL A 98 5.27 -5.20 5.55
CA VAL A 98 4.67 -5.77 6.75
C VAL A 98 3.19 -5.95 6.50
N VAL A 99 2.70 -7.18 6.71
CA VAL A 99 1.29 -7.54 6.63
C VAL A 99 0.80 -7.89 8.01
N ARG A 100 -0.19 -7.14 8.49
CA ARG A 100 -0.76 -7.28 9.83
C ARG A 100 -2.27 -7.44 9.74
N LYS A 101 -2.86 -8.11 10.73
CA LYS A 101 -4.31 -8.20 10.87
C LYS A 101 -4.89 -6.80 11.12
N ASP A 102 -5.95 -6.47 10.40
CA ASP A 102 -6.72 -5.23 10.59
C ASP A 102 -8.21 -5.55 10.51
N GLY A 103 -8.88 -5.54 11.67
CA GLY A 103 -10.25 -6.03 11.80
C GLY A 103 -10.43 -7.45 11.26
N LYS A 104 -11.31 -7.61 10.26
CA LYS A 104 -11.56 -8.89 9.56
C LYS A 104 -10.57 -9.16 8.42
N GLY A 105 -9.80 -8.16 8.02
CA GLY A 105 -8.89 -8.24 6.89
C GLY A 105 -7.44 -8.01 7.29
N SER A 106 -6.70 -7.35 6.41
CA SER A 106 -5.27 -7.11 6.55
C SER A 106 -4.92 -5.67 6.21
N ARG A 107 -3.94 -5.12 6.92
CA ARG A 107 -3.23 -3.92 6.52
C ARG A 107 -1.84 -4.29 6.02
N VAL A 108 -1.42 -3.66 4.94
CA VAL A 108 -0.11 -3.84 4.31
C VAL A 108 0.60 -2.50 4.37
N ASP A 109 1.75 -2.47 5.02
CA ASP A 109 2.64 -1.31 5.09
C ASP A 109 3.92 -1.64 4.31
N ALA A 110 4.37 -0.77 3.41
CA ALA A 110 5.59 -0.96 2.64
C ALA A 110 6.54 0.23 2.83
N THR A 111 7.83 -0.06 3.05
CA THR A 111 8.88 0.92 3.30
C THR A 111 10.10 0.59 2.46
N PHE A 112 10.59 1.56 1.70
CA PHE A 112 11.80 1.48 0.91
C PHE A 112 12.80 2.54 1.35
N ILE A 113 14.03 2.12 1.65
CA ILE A 113 15.09 2.97 2.19
C ILE A 113 16.25 2.99 1.20
N LEU A 114 16.59 4.20 0.76
CA LEU A 114 17.74 4.52 -0.07
C LEU A 114 18.86 5.10 0.83
N PRO A 115 20.07 4.55 0.77
CA PRO A 115 21.24 5.17 1.37
C PRO A 115 21.51 6.59 0.83
N PRO A 116 22.26 7.43 1.58
CA PRO A 116 22.64 8.76 1.12
C PRO A 116 23.34 8.75 -0.25
N GLY A 117 23.01 9.73 -1.09
CA GLY A 117 23.60 9.88 -2.42
C GLY A 117 23.00 9.00 -3.51
N GLN A 118 21.94 8.24 -3.21
CA GLN A 118 21.19 7.47 -4.21
C GLN A 118 19.84 8.12 -4.52
N LEU A 119 19.40 7.95 -5.76
CA LEU A 119 18.10 8.41 -6.24
C LEU A 119 17.41 7.26 -6.96
N ALA A 120 16.10 7.11 -6.72
CA ALA A 120 15.26 6.18 -7.46
C ALA A 120 13.95 6.90 -7.84
N PRO A 121 13.71 7.19 -9.13
CA PRO A 121 12.43 7.74 -9.57
C PRO A 121 11.33 6.68 -9.49
N GLY A 122 10.08 7.09 -9.32
CA GLY A 122 8.91 6.19 -9.38
C GLY A 122 8.74 5.25 -8.18
N VAL A 123 9.46 5.46 -7.07
CA VAL A 123 9.36 4.57 -5.89
C VAL A 123 7.94 4.51 -5.33
N GLY A 124 7.20 5.62 -5.31
CA GLY A 124 5.81 5.64 -4.84
C GLY A 124 4.91 4.70 -5.64
N ASP A 125 4.97 4.76 -6.98
CA ASP A 125 4.19 3.91 -7.86
C ASP A 125 4.56 2.42 -7.71
N ASN A 126 5.86 2.13 -7.58
CA ASN A 126 6.36 0.78 -7.38
C ASN A 126 5.89 0.20 -6.03
N LEU A 127 5.98 0.99 -4.95
CA LEU A 127 5.45 0.61 -3.65
C LEU A 127 3.94 0.37 -3.72
N CYS A 128 3.21 1.19 -4.47
CA CYS A 128 1.78 0.98 -4.66
C CYS A 128 1.44 -0.27 -5.46
N ARG A 129 2.23 -0.66 -6.46
CA ARG A 129 2.05 -1.96 -7.13
C ARG A 129 2.21 -3.13 -6.16
N VAL A 130 3.24 -3.08 -5.30
CA VAL A 130 3.48 -4.11 -4.28
C VAL A 130 2.32 -4.19 -3.28
N VAL A 131 1.87 -3.06 -2.74
CA VAL A 131 0.79 -3.03 -1.75
C VAL A 131 -0.54 -3.46 -2.36
N ASN A 132 -0.89 -2.96 -3.56
CA ASN A 132 -2.12 -3.33 -4.27
C ASN A 132 -2.22 -4.81 -4.58
N ALA A 133 -1.09 -5.52 -4.72
CA ALA A 133 -1.08 -6.96 -4.99
C ALA A 133 -1.82 -7.78 -3.93
N ALA A 134 -1.93 -7.30 -2.68
CA ALA A 134 -2.69 -7.99 -1.65
C ALA A 134 -4.19 -8.15 -2.01
N GLY A 135 -4.74 -7.19 -2.75
CA GLY A 135 -6.13 -7.21 -3.19
C GLY A 135 -6.42 -8.07 -4.42
N GLN A 136 -5.38 -8.53 -5.15
CA GLN A 136 -5.50 -9.22 -6.44
C GLN A 136 -5.72 -10.72 -6.31
#